data_AF-A0A821TBQ9-F1
#
_entry.id   AF-A0A821TBQ9-F1
#
_cell.length_a   1.000
_cell.length_b   1.000
_cell.length_c   1.000
_cell.angle_alpha   90.00
_cell.angle_beta   90.00
_cell.angle_gamma   90.00
#
_symmetry.space_group_name_H-M   'P 1'
#
loop_
_entity.id
_entity.type
_entity.pdbx_description
1 polymer ?
#
loop_
_entity_poly.entity_id
_entity_poly.type
_entity_poly.pdbx_seq_one_letter_code
_entity_poly.pdbx_strand_id
1 'polypeptide(L)'
;MSTENIPQSEPLRNDQVQNNAGGFSWAVDDMQRLRRFLCLGCEGGTYYQGEKELGIENAKSILKLIENGRGVEVVETIKTYSIEGRTSKQNPIMFALALCAKSTDLPTKRAAYGSLSDICRIPTHLFMFIKYAHALGQNWGRAQRRAVSKWYTEQNPSKLAMAITKYQNREGYSHRDILRLSHPSTNDALLCFLFDYITHGLQKAIENLNKPKESTNGDHTTEDKTDKDQPQVQQQQQQGNLNDEDDETNNKKLVTIEQLKDFLETVEKAKTSTNEDELITAIRQHHLVREHMPTNMLNSKSIWSVLLEKMPLTAMIRNLGKMSEIDLLSENSDAEKRVVERLKNREQLQRARIHPFNILVALETYKQGKGFKGKLQWQVSKQVKDALEEAFYLSFKYVKPTNQRYLLGLDVSGSMSGGTINGSPSVTPAVGSCAMCMVTVRTEPYAKVS
;
A
#
# COMPACT_ATOMS: atom_id res chain seq x y z
N MET A 1 -1.85 -46.32 -25.18
CA MET A 1 -3.16 -46.10 -24.54
C MET A 1 -3.57 -44.67 -24.86
N SER A 2 -4.71 -44.48 -25.52
CA SER A 2 -5.25 -43.16 -25.83
C SER A 2 -5.58 -42.42 -24.53
N THR A 3 -4.99 -41.25 -24.31
CA THR A 3 -5.22 -40.39 -23.13
C THR A 3 -6.62 -39.76 -23.09
N GLU A 4 -7.51 -40.12 -24.02
CA GLU A 4 -8.80 -39.45 -24.25
C GLU A 4 -9.88 -39.76 -23.19
N ASN A 5 -9.69 -40.74 -22.31
CA ASN A 5 -10.73 -41.18 -21.35
C ASN A 5 -10.24 -41.38 -19.90
N ILE A 6 -9.15 -40.74 -19.47
CA ILE A 6 -8.75 -40.82 -18.05
C ILE A 6 -9.56 -39.77 -17.27
N PRO A 7 -10.44 -40.18 -16.32
CA PRO A 7 -11.24 -39.24 -15.55
C PRO A 7 -10.35 -38.40 -14.64
N GLN A 8 -10.78 -37.18 -14.27
CA GLN A 8 -10.02 -36.31 -13.37
C GLN A 8 -9.76 -36.93 -11.99
N SER A 9 -10.52 -37.95 -11.59
CA SER A 9 -10.31 -38.72 -10.36
C SER A 9 -9.09 -39.66 -10.41
N GLU A 10 -8.43 -39.79 -11.56
CA GLU A 10 -7.23 -40.60 -11.75
C GLU A 10 -6.05 -39.76 -12.26
N PRO A 11 -4.80 -40.04 -11.82
CA PRO A 11 -3.64 -39.32 -12.33
C PRO A 11 -3.36 -39.70 -13.78
N LEU A 12 -3.31 -38.70 -14.66
CA LEU A 12 -2.81 -38.82 -16.02
C LEU A 12 -1.29 -39.08 -16.06
N ARG A 13 -0.56 -38.56 -15.07
CA ARG A 13 0.90 -38.69 -14.93
C ARG A 13 1.31 -38.80 -13.47
N ASN A 14 2.47 -39.40 -13.21
CA ASN A 14 3.01 -39.62 -11.86
C ASN A 14 3.43 -38.31 -11.14
N ASP A 15 3.54 -37.20 -11.86
CA ASP A 15 3.88 -35.88 -11.31
C ASP A 15 2.66 -35.04 -10.92
N GLN A 16 1.46 -35.60 -11.02
CA GLN A 16 0.24 -34.96 -10.56
C GLN A 16 -0.01 -35.21 -9.07
N VAL A 17 -0.61 -34.22 -8.42
CA VAL A 17 -1.03 -34.23 -7.03
C VAL A 17 -2.56 -34.12 -6.95
N GLN A 18 -3.14 -34.77 -5.94
CA GLN A 18 -4.57 -34.68 -5.69
C GLN A 18 -4.94 -33.28 -5.16
N ASN A 19 -5.99 -32.68 -5.70
CA ASN A 19 -6.55 -31.39 -5.29
C ASN A 19 -7.64 -31.56 -4.22
N ASN A 20 -8.12 -30.45 -3.66
CA ASN A 20 -9.11 -30.46 -2.57
C ASN A 20 -10.49 -31.00 -2.98
N ALA A 21 -10.80 -31.07 -4.28
CA ALA A 21 -12.02 -31.66 -4.81
C ALA A 21 -11.87 -33.16 -5.16
N GLY A 22 -10.70 -33.75 -4.85
CA GLY A 22 -10.41 -35.16 -5.08
C GLY A 22 -9.85 -35.50 -6.47
N GLY A 23 -9.75 -34.52 -7.38
CA GLY A 23 -9.18 -34.72 -8.72
C GLY A 23 -7.66 -34.50 -8.78
N PHE A 24 -7.00 -34.95 -9.84
CA PHE A 24 -5.54 -34.84 -10.01
C PHE A 24 -5.15 -33.64 -10.89
N SER A 25 -4.15 -32.88 -10.45
CA SER A 25 -3.63 -31.69 -11.14
C SER A 25 -2.14 -31.50 -10.88
N TRP A 26 -1.46 -30.60 -11.58
CA TRP A 26 -0.04 -30.33 -11.33
C TRP A 26 0.15 -29.33 -10.19
N ALA A 27 1.17 -29.59 -9.37
CA ALA A 27 1.64 -28.61 -8.40
C ALA A 27 2.12 -27.34 -9.11
N VAL A 28 1.66 -26.18 -8.63
CA VAL A 28 2.07 -24.89 -9.18
C VAL A 28 3.50 -24.62 -8.74
N ASP A 29 4.33 -24.13 -9.68
CA ASP A 29 5.69 -23.67 -9.40
C ASP A 29 5.73 -22.67 -8.24
N ASP A 30 6.75 -22.76 -7.39
CA ASP A 30 6.85 -21.96 -6.16
C ASP A 30 6.92 -20.44 -6.45
N MET A 31 7.58 -20.01 -7.54
CA MET A 31 7.56 -18.60 -7.93
C MET A 31 6.19 -18.17 -8.45
N GLN A 32 5.50 -19.03 -9.19
CA GLN A 32 4.12 -18.74 -9.60
C GLN A 32 3.18 -18.68 -8.38
N ARG A 33 3.42 -19.50 -7.36
CA ARG A 33 2.69 -19.45 -6.09
C ARG A 33 2.97 -18.16 -5.32
N LEU A 34 4.23 -17.71 -5.26
CA LEU A 34 4.58 -16.38 -4.72
C LEU A 34 3.80 -15.28 -5.42
N ARG A 35 3.76 -15.24 -6.76
CA ARG A 35 3.02 -14.23 -7.53
C ARG A 35 1.53 -14.24 -7.19
N ARG A 36 0.93 -15.42 -7.06
CA ARG A 36 -0.48 -15.57 -6.62
C ARG A 36 -0.68 -15.02 -5.22
N PHE A 37 0.20 -15.36 -4.28
CA PHE A 37 0.14 -14.84 -2.92
C PHE A 37 0.25 -13.32 -2.87
N LEU A 38 1.16 -12.72 -3.66
CA LEU A 38 1.31 -11.27 -3.72
C LEU A 38 0.04 -10.55 -4.23
N CYS A 39 -0.69 -11.14 -5.18
CA CYS A 39 -1.92 -10.55 -5.73
C CYS A 39 -3.19 -10.83 -4.90
N LEU A 40 -3.32 -12.04 -4.36
CA LEU A 40 -4.57 -12.55 -3.75
C LEU A 40 -4.51 -12.63 -2.22
N GLY A 41 -3.31 -12.59 -1.63
CA GLY A 41 -3.10 -12.79 -0.21
C GLY A 41 -3.62 -14.16 0.29
N CYS A 42 -4.01 -14.20 1.55
CA CYS A 42 -4.64 -15.36 2.19
C CYS A 42 -5.90 -15.01 3.00
N GLU A 43 -6.27 -13.72 3.05
CA GLU A 43 -7.37 -13.21 3.88
C GLU A 43 -8.72 -13.75 3.40
N GLY A 44 -9.49 -14.34 4.33
CA GLY A 44 -10.76 -15.01 4.02
C GLY A 44 -10.60 -16.44 3.49
N GLY A 45 -9.37 -16.94 3.33
CA GLY A 45 -9.10 -18.29 2.84
C GLY A 45 -9.58 -18.51 1.40
N THR A 46 -9.77 -19.78 1.04
CA THR A 46 -10.50 -20.18 -0.18
C THR A 46 -11.72 -20.98 0.23
N TYR A 47 -12.57 -21.33 -0.75
CA TYR A 47 -13.69 -22.24 -0.51
C TYR A 47 -13.26 -23.57 0.17
N TYR A 48 -12.04 -24.03 -0.10
CA TYR A 48 -11.54 -25.32 0.36
C TYR A 48 -10.54 -25.25 1.51
N GLN A 49 -10.00 -24.07 1.84
CA GLN A 49 -8.90 -23.93 2.81
C GLN A 49 -9.08 -22.69 3.68
N GLY A 50 -8.81 -22.84 4.97
CA GLY A 50 -8.84 -21.71 5.91
C GLY A 50 -7.70 -20.72 5.69
N GLU A 51 -7.90 -19.47 6.09
CA GLU A 51 -6.89 -18.38 5.98
C GLU A 51 -5.53 -18.76 6.59
N LYS A 52 -5.54 -19.39 7.78
CA LYS A 52 -4.33 -19.78 8.50
C LYS A 52 -3.52 -20.84 7.74
N GLU A 53 -4.20 -21.86 7.20
CA GLU A 53 -3.57 -22.94 6.45
C GLU A 53 -2.93 -22.42 5.17
N LEU A 54 -3.69 -21.62 4.41
CA LEU A 54 -3.21 -20.98 3.18
C LEU A 54 -2.01 -20.06 3.44
N GLY A 55 -2.03 -19.31 4.55
CA GLY A 55 -0.90 -18.50 4.99
C GLY A 55 0.36 -19.33 5.27
N ILE A 56 0.23 -20.46 5.96
CA ILE A 56 1.34 -21.38 6.26
C ILE A 56 1.90 -21.99 4.98
N GLU A 57 1.07 -22.45 4.06
CA GLU A 57 1.54 -23.05 2.81
C GLU A 57 2.31 -22.05 1.94
N ASN A 58 1.82 -20.80 1.83
CA ASN A 58 2.52 -19.75 1.09
C ASN A 58 3.84 -19.37 1.76
N ALA A 59 3.90 -19.32 3.09
CA ALA A 59 5.14 -19.10 3.83
C ALA A 59 6.16 -20.23 3.56
N LYS A 60 5.73 -21.50 3.59
CA LYS A 60 6.58 -22.66 3.28
C LYS A 60 7.15 -22.59 1.86
N SER A 61 6.34 -22.21 0.88
CA SER A 61 6.79 -22.05 -0.52
C SER A 61 7.88 -20.97 -0.65
N ILE A 62 7.72 -19.83 0.05
CA ILE A 62 8.75 -18.77 0.09
C ILE A 62 10.03 -19.27 0.75
N LEU A 63 9.94 -19.97 1.88
CA LEU A 63 11.10 -20.53 2.57
C LEU A 63 11.85 -21.54 1.70
N LYS A 64 11.12 -22.42 1.00
CA LYS A 64 11.70 -23.36 0.04
C LYS A 64 12.45 -22.67 -1.10
N LEU A 65 11.93 -21.54 -1.62
CA LEU A 65 12.66 -20.75 -2.63
C LEU A 65 13.97 -20.19 -2.07
N ILE A 66 13.95 -19.70 -0.83
CA ILE A 66 15.14 -19.18 -0.15
C ILE A 66 16.17 -20.29 0.08
N GLU A 67 15.74 -21.44 0.59
CA GLU A 67 16.59 -22.61 0.84
C GLU A 67 17.26 -23.12 -0.45
N ASN A 68 16.56 -23.03 -1.58
CA ASN A 68 17.08 -23.38 -2.90
C ASN A 68 17.93 -22.27 -3.55
N GLY A 69 18.38 -21.26 -2.79
CA GLY A 69 19.26 -20.19 -3.28
C GLY A 69 18.58 -19.14 -4.16
N ARG A 70 17.25 -19.13 -4.24
CA ARG A 70 16.47 -18.19 -5.07
C ARG A 70 15.92 -17.00 -4.29
N GLY A 71 16.36 -16.78 -3.05
CA GLY A 71 15.79 -15.73 -2.21
C GLY A 71 16.00 -14.29 -2.71
N VAL A 72 17.08 -14.00 -3.44
CA VAL A 72 17.26 -12.69 -4.10
C VAL A 72 16.22 -12.47 -5.20
N GLU A 73 15.88 -13.52 -5.98
CA GLU A 73 14.83 -13.47 -7.01
C GLU A 73 13.45 -13.23 -6.39
N VAL A 74 13.19 -13.81 -5.20
CA VAL A 74 11.99 -13.55 -4.41
C VAL A 74 11.90 -12.07 -4.05
N VAL A 75 12.97 -11.49 -3.49
CA VAL A 75 12.99 -10.05 -3.12
C VAL A 75 12.78 -9.16 -4.35
N GLU A 76 13.42 -9.47 -5.48
CA GLU A 76 13.25 -8.69 -6.71
C GLU A 76 11.82 -8.75 -7.24
N THR A 77 11.18 -9.91 -7.15
CA THR A 77 9.77 -10.08 -7.50
C THR A 77 8.87 -9.26 -6.57
N ILE A 78 9.12 -9.29 -5.26
CA ILE A 78 8.37 -8.47 -4.28
C ILE A 78 8.53 -6.97 -4.60
N LYS A 79 9.76 -6.53 -4.86
CA LYS A 79 10.09 -5.14 -5.20
C LYS A 79 9.36 -4.71 -6.47
N THR A 80 9.43 -5.51 -7.53
CA THR A 80 8.74 -5.28 -8.80
C THR A 80 7.23 -5.12 -8.59
N TYR A 81 6.61 -6.05 -7.84
CA TYR A 81 5.17 -6.02 -7.58
C TYR A 81 4.75 -4.80 -6.76
N SER A 82 5.61 -4.34 -5.83
CA SER A 82 5.36 -3.14 -5.03
C SER A 82 5.48 -1.85 -5.83
N ILE A 83 6.59 -1.65 -6.54
CA ILE A 83 6.91 -0.41 -7.27
C ILE A 83 5.95 -0.22 -8.45
N GLU A 84 5.65 -1.29 -9.18
CA GLU A 84 4.71 -1.22 -10.31
C GLU A 84 3.24 -1.21 -9.88
N GLY A 85 2.93 -1.34 -8.59
CA GLY A 85 1.55 -1.34 -8.09
C GLY A 85 0.70 -2.51 -8.60
N ARG A 86 1.29 -3.70 -8.77
CA ARG A 86 0.61 -4.90 -9.29
C ARG A 86 -0.24 -5.64 -8.25
N THR A 87 -0.30 -5.13 -7.02
CA THR A 87 -1.07 -5.71 -5.92
C THR A 87 -2.12 -4.74 -5.42
N SER A 88 -3.30 -5.25 -5.08
CA SER A 88 -4.38 -4.46 -4.48
C SER A 88 -4.13 -4.15 -3.01
N LYS A 89 -3.50 -5.09 -2.28
CA LYS A 89 -3.15 -5.00 -0.86
C LYS A 89 -1.64 -5.13 -0.65
N GLN A 90 -1.17 -4.52 0.43
CA GLN A 90 0.26 -4.49 0.78
C GLN A 90 0.65 -5.57 1.80
N ASN A 91 -0.31 -6.17 2.51
CA ASN A 91 -0.06 -7.23 3.50
C ASN A 91 0.80 -8.39 2.99
N PRO A 92 0.52 -8.98 1.80
CA PRO A 92 1.35 -10.07 1.28
C PRO A 92 2.78 -9.65 0.97
N ILE A 93 2.97 -8.43 0.44
CA ILE A 93 4.30 -7.85 0.16
C ILE A 93 5.08 -7.70 1.46
N MET A 94 4.50 -7.09 2.50
CA MET A 94 5.19 -6.83 3.76
C MET A 94 5.51 -8.14 4.50
N PHE A 95 4.61 -9.13 4.45
CA PHE A 95 4.83 -10.45 5.03
C PHE A 95 5.96 -11.20 4.32
N ALA A 96 5.94 -11.26 2.99
CA ALA A 96 6.98 -11.92 2.20
C ALA A 96 8.35 -11.24 2.37
N LEU A 97 8.38 -9.90 2.42
CA LEU A 97 9.61 -9.15 2.69
C LEU A 97 10.14 -9.43 4.09
N ALA A 98 9.27 -9.53 5.10
CA ALA A 98 9.65 -9.87 6.47
C ALA A 98 10.23 -11.29 6.59
N LEU A 99 9.71 -12.27 5.83
CA LEU A 99 10.30 -13.61 5.72
C LEU A 99 11.72 -13.55 5.13
N CYS A 100 11.90 -12.80 4.04
CA CYS A 100 13.21 -12.62 3.42
C CYS A 100 14.21 -11.92 4.36
N ALA A 101 13.75 -10.92 5.11
CA ALA A 101 14.55 -10.20 6.10
C ALA A 101 14.98 -11.08 7.29
N LYS A 102 14.17 -12.09 7.65
CA LYS A 102 14.51 -13.07 8.70
C LYS A 102 15.54 -14.10 8.24
N SER A 103 15.64 -14.36 6.94
CA SER A 103 16.44 -15.45 6.36
C SER A 103 17.87 -15.54 6.89
N THR A 104 18.39 -16.76 7.05
CA THR A 104 19.81 -17.01 7.33
C THR A 104 20.68 -16.79 6.10
N ASP A 105 20.12 -16.84 4.90
CA ASP A 105 20.81 -16.50 3.65
C ASP A 105 21.14 -14.99 3.60
N LEU A 106 22.44 -14.68 3.65
CA LEU A 106 22.94 -13.29 3.74
C LEU A 106 22.60 -12.46 2.49
N PRO A 107 22.76 -12.95 1.24
CA PRO A 107 22.31 -12.25 0.04
C PRO A 107 20.83 -11.85 0.11
N THR A 108 19.94 -12.79 0.46
CA THR A 108 18.49 -12.53 0.59
C THR A 108 18.20 -11.49 1.67
N LYS A 109 18.80 -11.64 2.86
CA LYS A 109 18.61 -10.69 3.96
C LYS A 109 19.08 -9.27 3.58
N ARG A 110 20.24 -9.16 2.92
CA ARG A 110 20.77 -7.87 2.44
C ARG A 110 19.87 -7.26 1.37
N ALA A 111 19.38 -8.05 0.41
CA ALA A 111 18.45 -7.59 -0.61
C ALA A 111 17.13 -7.08 0.00
N ALA A 112 16.58 -7.81 0.98
CA ALA A 112 15.34 -7.44 1.66
C ALA A 112 15.45 -6.09 2.39
N TYR A 113 16.47 -5.93 3.24
CA TYR A 113 16.70 -4.65 3.93
C TYR A 113 17.14 -3.53 2.99
N GLY A 114 17.87 -3.86 1.91
CA GLY A 114 18.27 -2.91 0.88
C GLY A 114 17.10 -2.34 0.09
N SER A 115 16.02 -3.10 -0.08
CA SER A 115 14.80 -2.69 -0.78
C SER A 115 13.74 -2.09 0.14
N LEU A 116 14.01 -1.96 1.44
CA LEU A 116 13.02 -1.55 2.44
C LEU A 116 12.44 -0.16 2.12
N SER A 117 13.28 0.84 1.82
CA SER A 117 12.81 2.20 1.52
C SER A 117 11.97 2.28 0.24
N ASP A 118 12.33 1.49 -0.78
CA ASP A 118 11.59 1.46 -2.05
C ASP A 118 10.20 0.84 -1.89
N ILE A 119 10.08 -0.20 -1.06
CA ILE A 119 8.83 -0.94 -0.83
C ILE A 119 7.95 -0.21 0.21
N CYS A 120 8.54 0.25 1.31
CA CYS A 120 7.85 0.92 2.41
C CYS A 120 7.62 2.42 2.12
N ARG A 121 6.83 2.73 1.11
CA ARG A 121 6.58 4.11 0.63
C ARG A 121 5.94 5.06 1.65
N ILE A 122 5.15 4.54 2.60
CA ILE A 122 4.46 5.32 3.63
C ILE A 122 4.61 4.67 5.02
N PRO A 123 4.36 5.41 6.12
CA PRO A 123 4.47 4.88 7.49
C PRO A 123 3.68 3.59 7.73
N THR A 124 2.50 3.46 7.13
CA THR A 124 1.66 2.25 7.26
C THR A 124 2.40 1.00 6.76
N HIS A 125 3.15 1.11 5.66
CA HIS A 125 3.93 -0.01 5.12
C HIS A 125 5.09 -0.38 6.05
N LEU A 126 5.81 0.63 6.56
CA LEU A 126 6.89 0.42 7.51
C LEU A 126 6.39 -0.28 8.78
N PHE A 127 5.31 0.20 9.37
CA PHE A 127 4.73 -0.41 10.58
C PHE A 127 4.19 -1.82 10.33
N MET A 128 3.62 -2.06 9.15
CA MET A 128 3.18 -3.38 8.74
C MET A 128 4.35 -4.37 8.57
N PHE A 129 5.45 -3.94 7.95
CA PHE A 129 6.68 -4.73 7.88
C PHE A 129 7.21 -5.06 9.29
N ILE A 130 7.26 -4.08 10.20
CA ILE A 130 7.73 -4.27 11.58
C ILE A 130 6.82 -5.24 12.34
N LYS A 131 5.50 -5.10 12.20
CA LYS A 131 4.51 -6.02 12.76
C LYS A 131 4.77 -7.45 12.31
N TYR A 132 4.94 -7.70 11.01
CA TYR A 132 5.22 -9.04 10.50
C TYR A 132 6.60 -9.54 10.91
N ALA A 133 7.63 -8.70 10.91
CA ALA A 133 8.96 -9.06 11.38
C ALA A 133 8.93 -9.52 12.85
N HIS A 134 8.25 -8.77 13.71
CA HIS A 134 8.04 -9.11 15.11
C HIS A 134 7.23 -10.40 15.27
N ALA A 135 6.13 -10.55 14.54
CA ALA A 135 5.30 -11.77 14.59
C ALA A 135 6.07 -13.03 14.13
N LEU A 136 7.06 -12.86 13.25
CA LEU A 136 7.98 -13.91 12.83
C LEU A 136 9.13 -14.14 13.84
N GLY A 137 9.16 -13.45 14.98
CA GLY A 137 10.17 -13.59 16.02
C GLY A 137 11.51 -12.90 15.70
N GLN A 138 11.53 -11.88 14.84
CA GLN A 138 12.73 -11.07 14.63
C GLN A 138 12.90 -10.07 15.77
N ASN A 139 14.11 -10.05 16.34
CA ASN A 139 14.56 -9.02 17.27
C ASN A 139 15.23 -7.87 16.51
N TRP A 140 15.33 -6.70 17.15
CA TRP A 140 16.00 -5.52 16.60
C TRP A 140 17.51 -5.72 16.50
N GLY A 141 17.96 -6.36 15.43
CA GLY A 141 19.37 -6.50 15.08
C GLY A 141 19.94 -5.27 14.38
N ARG A 142 21.26 -5.24 14.18
CA ARG A 142 21.98 -4.12 13.51
C ARG A 142 21.44 -3.82 12.11
N ALA A 143 21.10 -4.86 11.34
CA ALA A 143 20.56 -4.71 9.98
C ALA A 143 19.20 -3.99 9.97
N GLN A 144 18.27 -4.42 10.82
CA GLN A 144 16.95 -3.82 10.93
C GLN A 144 17.04 -2.37 11.45
N ARG A 145 17.81 -2.11 12.51
CA ARG A 145 18.03 -0.75 13.01
C ARG A 145 18.57 0.16 11.91
N ARG A 146 19.61 -0.27 11.18
CA ARG A 146 20.20 0.52 10.09
C ARG A 146 19.20 0.80 8.97
N ALA A 147 18.44 -0.20 8.51
CA ALA A 147 17.50 -0.05 7.43
C ALA A 147 16.32 0.87 7.81
N VAL A 148 15.77 0.71 9.02
CA VAL A 148 14.69 1.56 9.52
C VAL A 148 15.18 2.97 9.81
N SER A 149 16.39 3.14 10.36
CA SER A 149 16.96 4.48 10.55
C SER A 149 17.16 5.20 9.22
N LYS A 150 17.72 4.49 8.23
CA LYS A 150 17.87 4.99 6.86
C LYS A 150 16.52 5.45 6.27
N TRP A 151 15.46 4.69 6.52
CA TRP A 151 14.11 5.05 6.07
C TRP A 151 13.69 6.43 6.56
N TYR A 152 13.99 6.82 7.80
CA TYR A 152 13.65 8.16 8.32
C TYR A 152 14.63 9.24 7.87
N THR A 153 15.93 8.94 7.85
CA THR A 153 16.98 9.94 7.60
C THR A 153 17.10 10.36 6.15
N GLU A 154 16.56 9.57 5.21
CA GLU A 154 16.55 9.89 3.78
C GLU A 154 15.24 10.54 3.30
N GLN A 155 14.28 10.79 4.21
CA GLN A 155 13.03 11.43 3.84
C GLN A 155 13.22 12.92 3.58
N ASN A 156 12.42 13.44 2.65
CA ASN A 156 12.19 14.87 2.58
C ASN A 156 11.48 15.35 3.87
N PRO A 157 11.97 16.39 4.57
CA PRO A 157 11.37 16.84 5.83
C PRO A 157 9.89 17.23 5.72
N SER A 158 9.49 17.91 4.65
CA SER A 158 8.09 18.31 4.46
C SER A 158 7.18 17.09 4.27
N LYS A 159 7.63 16.10 3.49
CA LYS A 159 6.90 14.83 3.31
C LYS A 159 6.82 14.05 4.62
N LEU A 160 7.90 13.99 5.38
CA LEU A 160 7.91 13.31 6.68
C LEU A 160 6.95 13.99 7.66
N ALA A 161 6.93 15.33 7.72
CA ALA A 161 6.02 16.09 8.57
C ALA A 161 4.54 15.76 8.28
N MET A 162 4.15 15.74 7.00
CA MET A 162 2.81 15.32 6.57
C MET A 162 2.55 13.85 6.92
N ALA A 163 3.52 12.96 6.68
CA ALA A 163 3.36 11.54 6.93
C ALA A 163 3.17 11.21 8.43
N ILE A 164 3.96 11.80 9.32
CA ILE A 164 3.87 11.51 10.77
C ILE A 164 2.60 12.07 11.40
N THR A 165 2.08 13.18 10.88
CA THR A 165 0.86 13.82 11.38
C THR A 165 -0.40 13.13 10.86
N LYS A 166 -0.37 12.65 9.61
CA LYS A 166 -1.44 11.86 8.98
C LYS A 166 -1.51 10.42 9.48
N TYR A 167 -0.36 9.78 9.70
CA TYR A 167 -0.23 8.37 10.08
C TYR A 167 0.40 8.19 11.46
N GLN A 168 -0.10 8.92 12.47
CA GLN A 168 0.47 8.95 13.82
C GLN A 168 0.73 7.55 14.42
N ASN A 169 -0.20 6.62 14.18
CA ASN A 169 -0.06 5.21 14.51
C ASN A 169 -0.80 4.34 13.51
N ARG A 170 -0.26 3.15 13.19
CA ARG A 170 -0.92 2.07 12.42
C ARG A 170 -0.31 0.73 12.83
N GLU A 171 -1.04 -0.36 12.61
CA GLU A 171 -0.55 -1.73 12.86
C GLU A 171 -0.04 -1.97 14.29
N GLY A 172 -0.50 -1.18 15.27
CA GLY A 172 -0.07 -1.26 16.67
C GLY A 172 1.23 -0.51 17.00
N TYR A 173 1.79 0.25 16.06
CA TYR A 173 3.02 1.02 16.26
C TYR A 173 2.79 2.52 16.04
N SER A 174 3.52 3.34 16.78
CA SER A 174 3.69 4.77 16.53
C SER A 174 5.08 5.09 16.01
N HIS A 175 5.25 6.27 15.40
CA HIS A 175 6.58 6.76 15.01
C HIS A 175 7.55 6.83 16.21
N ARG A 176 7.04 7.20 17.39
CA ARG A 176 7.82 7.27 18.63
C ARG A 176 8.41 5.92 19.02
N ASP A 177 7.64 4.85 18.90
CA ASP A 177 8.11 3.49 19.20
C ASP A 177 9.25 3.11 18.25
N ILE A 178 9.06 3.40 16.96
CA ILE A 178 10.05 3.03 15.94
C ILE A 178 11.34 3.83 16.09
N LEU A 179 11.26 5.13 16.37
CA LEU A 179 12.45 5.98 16.62
C LEU A 179 13.25 5.49 17.83
N ARG A 180 12.56 5.10 18.90
CA ARG A 180 13.20 4.54 20.11
C ARG A 180 13.93 3.22 19.85
N LEU A 181 13.45 2.41 18.91
CA LEU A 181 14.03 1.10 18.62
C LEU A 181 15.13 1.15 17.54
N SER A 182 14.98 2.05 16.56
CA SER A 182 15.91 2.18 15.44
C SER A 182 17.07 3.14 15.71
N HIS A 183 16.87 4.14 16.58
CA HIS A 183 17.84 5.19 16.88
C HIS A 183 18.38 5.90 15.61
N PRO A 184 17.52 6.53 14.80
CA PRO A 184 17.98 7.31 13.66
C PRO A 184 18.78 8.53 14.14
N SER A 185 19.85 8.86 13.42
CA SER A 185 20.68 10.04 13.67
C SER A 185 20.96 10.73 12.32
N THR A 186 20.89 12.06 12.32
CA THR A 186 21.08 12.90 11.14
C THR A 186 21.61 14.27 11.56
N ASN A 187 22.27 14.96 10.62
CA ASN A 187 22.73 16.34 10.79
C ASN A 187 21.75 17.36 10.16
N ASP A 188 20.69 16.90 9.49
CA ASP A 188 19.65 17.75 8.93
C ASP A 188 18.80 18.36 10.07
N ALA A 189 18.85 19.68 10.20
CA ALA A 189 18.18 20.40 11.28
C ALA A 189 16.65 20.22 11.30
N LEU A 190 16.01 20.11 10.12
CA LEU A 190 14.56 19.90 10.03
C LEU A 190 14.19 18.49 10.46
N LEU A 191 14.97 17.48 10.05
CA LEU A 191 14.75 16.11 10.50
C LEU A 191 15.02 15.94 12.01
N CYS A 192 16.06 16.59 12.55
CA CYS A 192 16.30 16.63 13.99
C CYS A 192 15.10 17.20 14.74
N PHE A 193 14.56 18.34 14.29
CA PHE A 193 13.37 18.94 14.89
C PHE A 193 12.14 18.03 14.81
N LEU A 194 11.94 17.33 13.69
CA LEU A 194 10.88 16.32 13.57
C LEU A 194 11.06 15.14 14.51
N PHE A 195 12.29 14.64 14.67
CA PHE A 195 12.57 13.54 15.59
C PHE A 195 12.28 13.96 17.03
N ASP A 196 12.66 15.16 17.44
CA ASP A 196 12.33 15.74 18.75
C ASP A 196 10.82 15.92 18.93
N TYR A 197 10.11 16.41 17.90
CA TYR A 197 8.65 16.51 17.92
C TYR A 197 8.00 15.14 18.16
N ILE A 198 8.44 14.09 17.45
CA ILE A 198 7.90 12.74 17.58
C ILE A 198 8.17 12.14 18.99
N THR A 199 9.35 12.37 19.54
CA THR A 199 9.78 11.74 20.81
C THR A 199 9.29 12.47 22.05
N HIS A 200 9.23 13.81 21.97
CA HIS A 200 9.03 14.71 23.12
C HIS A 200 7.81 15.64 23.00
N GLY A 201 7.25 15.83 21.80
CA GLY A 201 6.14 16.76 21.53
C GLY A 201 6.61 18.17 21.13
N LEU A 202 5.69 18.98 20.59
CA LEU A 202 5.99 20.27 19.97
C LEU A 202 6.67 21.27 20.91
N GLN A 203 6.14 21.44 22.12
CA GLN A 203 6.68 22.37 23.09
C GLN A 203 8.16 22.10 23.40
N LYS A 204 8.49 20.84 23.68
CA LYS A 204 9.88 20.43 23.98
C LYS A 204 10.78 20.52 22.76
N ALA A 205 10.28 20.22 21.56
CA ALA A 205 11.04 20.40 20.33
C ALA A 205 11.40 21.87 20.10
N ILE A 206 10.48 22.80 20.38
CA ILE A 206 10.74 24.24 20.30
C ILE A 206 11.74 24.68 21.37
N GLU A 207 11.63 24.18 22.61
CA GLU A 207 12.60 24.47 23.67
C GLU A 207 14.01 23.99 23.31
N ASN A 208 14.13 22.81 22.71
CA ASN A 208 15.42 22.24 22.32
C ASN A 208 16.10 22.99 21.17
N LEU A 209 15.35 23.66 20.29
CA LEU A 209 15.92 24.55 19.28
C LEU A 209 16.70 25.72 19.89
N ASN A 210 16.24 26.21 21.04
CA ASN A 210 16.79 27.39 21.71
C ASN A 210 17.92 27.05 22.69
N LYS A 211 18.22 25.76 22.90
CA LYS A 211 19.36 25.35 23.72
C LYS A 211 20.65 25.46 22.90
N PRO A 212 21.73 26.07 23.42
CA PRO A 212 23.03 25.96 22.80
C PRO A 212 23.38 24.47 22.71
N LYS A 213 23.78 24.00 21.52
CA LYS A 213 24.32 22.64 21.37
C LYS A 213 25.54 22.54 22.29
N GLU A 214 25.40 21.87 23.44
CA GLU A 214 26.55 21.46 24.22
C GLU A 214 27.40 20.59 23.31
N SER A 215 28.61 21.06 23.00
CA SER A 215 29.63 20.29 22.33
C SER A 215 29.93 19.07 23.19
N THR A 216 29.31 17.95 22.84
CA THR A 216 29.77 16.65 23.33
C THR A 216 31.04 16.31 22.55
N ASN A 217 32.16 16.90 23.00
CA ASN A 217 33.48 16.30 22.85
C ASN A 217 33.49 15.02 23.68
N GLY A 218 32.90 13.97 23.11
CA GLY A 218 33.08 12.59 23.55
C GLY A 218 34.27 12.03 22.80
N ASP A 219 35.44 12.11 23.44
CA ASP A 219 36.68 11.50 23.00
C ASP A 219 36.48 9.99 22.82
N HIS A 220 36.41 9.55 21.57
CA HIS A 220 36.59 8.14 21.19
C HIS A 220 37.68 8.10 20.14
N THR A 221 38.91 8.13 20.64
CA THR A 221 40.07 7.54 19.99
C THR A 221 39.70 6.14 19.48
N THR A 222 39.54 6.01 18.17
CA THR A 222 39.62 4.71 17.50
C THR A 222 40.87 4.74 16.66
N GLU A 223 41.85 3.98 17.13
CA GLU A 223 43.12 3.75 16.47
C GLU A 223 42.92 3.28 15.03
N ASP A 224 43.70 3.93 14.18
CA ASP A 224 43.97 3.61 12.80
C ASP A 224 44.47 2.16 12.67
N LYS A 225 43.71 1.29 12.01
CA LYS A 225 44.26 0.13 11.32
C LYS A 225 43.67 0.05 9.92
N THR A 226 44.49 0.54 9.01
CA THR A 226 44.49 0.28 7.58
C THR A 226 44.31 -1.21 7.30
N ASP A 227 43.34 -1.54 6.45
CA ASP A 227 43.56 -2.60 5.49
C ASP A 227 42.86 -2.29 4.17
N LYS A 228 43.69 -2.32 3.12
CA LYS A 228 43.36 -2.09 1.73
C LYS A 228 42.62 -3.31 1.21
N ASP A 229 41.48 -3.10 0.57
CA ASP A 229 41.11 -3.76 -0.69
C ASP A 229 39.73 -3.27 -1.16
N GLN A 230 39.75 -2.30 -2.08
CA GLN A 230 38.61 -1.94 -2.91
C GLN A 230 38.75 -2.63 -4.27
N PRO A 231 37.74 -3.36 -4.75
CA PRO A 231 37.44 -3.39 -6.16
C PRO A 231 36.57 -2.18 -6.49
N GLN A 232 37.09 -1.31 -7.35
CA GLN A 232 36.37 -0.23 -7.99
C GLN A 232 35.16 -0.79 -8.75
N VAL A 233 33.95 -0.50 -8.28
CA VAL A 233 32.73 -0.64 -9.08
C VAL A 233 32.26 0.76 -9.45
N GLN A 234 32.34 1.04 -10.75
CA GLN A 234 31.91 2.28 -11.38
C GLN A 234 30.48 2.62 -10.96
N GLN A 235 30.31 3.78 -10.35
CA GLN A 235 29.00 4.38 -10.09
C GLN A 235 28.36 4.77 -11.43
N GLN A 236 27.57 3.86 -12.00
CA GLN A 236 26.51 4.30 -12.90
C GLN A 236 25.39 4.87 -12.02
N GLN A 237 25.27 6.20 -12.06
CA GLN A 237 24.11 6.92 -11.58
C GLN A 237 22.88 6.48 -12.39
N GLN A 238 22.17 5.47 -11.92
CA GLN A 238 20.79 5.24 -12.33
C GLN A 238 19.89 5.91 -11.29
N GLN A 239 19.40 7.09 -11.67
CA GLN A 239 18.25 7.74 -11.06
C GLN A 239 17.06 6.78 -11.12
N GLY A 240 16.76 6.15 -9.99
CA GLY A 240 15.55 5.35 -9.78
C GLY A 240 14.67 5.97 -8.71
N ASN A 241 14.39 7.28 -8.80
CA ASN A 241 13.36 7.91 -7.98
C ASN A 241 11.99 7.58 -8.58
N LEU A 242 11.30 6.59 -8.02
CA LEU A 242 9.92 6.23 -8.43
C LEU A 242 8.97 6.45 -7.26
N ASN A 243 8.88 7.72 -6.84
CA ASN A 243 7.95 8.21 -5.84
C ASN A 243 6.51 7.92 -6.27
N ASP A 244 5.63 7.66 -5.30
CA ASP A 244 4.19 7.86 -5.50
C ASP A 244 3.98 9.39 -5.71
N GLU A 245 4.08 9.84 -6.96
CA GLU A 245 4.02 11.26 -7.39
C GLU A 245 2.69 11.96 -7.09
N ASP A 246 1.70 11.24 -6.56
CA ASP A 246 0.44 11.83 -6.11
C ASP A 246 0.60 12.78 -4.91
N ASP A 247 1.70 12.66 -4.14
CA ASP A 247 1.97 13.52 -2.98
C ASP A 247 3.01 14.63 -3.25
N GLU A 248 3.63 14.67 -4.44
CA GLU A 248 4.71 15.63 -4.73
C GLU A 248 4.21 16.97 -5.27
N THR A 249 3.07 16.98 -5.97
CA THR A 249 2.52 18.19 -6.60
C THR A 249 1.63 19.04 -5.68
N ASN A 250 1.25 18.54 -4.49
CA ASN A 250 0.25 19.20 -3.64
C ASN A 250 0.73 19.57 -2.23
N ASN A 251 1.93 19.19 -1.81
CA ASN A 251 2.41 19.53 -0.47
C ASN A 251 3.26 20.80 -0.49
N LYS A 252 2.88 21.77 0.34
CA LYS A 252 3.64 22.99 0.59
C LYS A 252 5.05 22.60 1.03
N LYS A 253 6.08 23.02 0.29
CA LYS A 253 7.47 22.80 0.68
C LYS A 253 7.74 23.57 1.98
N LEU A 254 8.02 22.82 3.04
CA LEU A 254 8.46 23.32 4.34
C LEU A 254 9.98 23.24 4.35
N VAL A 255 10.64 24.38 4.16
CA VAL A 255 12.09 24.50 3.96
C VAL A 255 12.78 25.10 5.18
N THR A 256 12.04 25.78 6.06
CA THR A 256 12.57 26.36 7.30
C THR A 256 11.91 25.76 8.54
N ILE A 257 12.59 25.91 9.68
CA ILE A 257 12.09 25.45 10.98
C ILE A 257 10.82 26.21 11.37
N GLU A 258 10.72 27.49 11.03
CA GLU A 258 9.54 28.33 11.29
C GLU A 258 8.33 27.85 10.50
N GLN A 259 8.51 27.52 9.21
CA GLN A 259 7.43 26.96 8.39
C GLN A 259 6.98 25.60 8.91
N LEU A 260 7.92 24.78 9.38
CA LEU A 260 7.63 23.48 9.95
C LEU A 260 6.90 23.59 11.30
N LYS A 261 7.31 24.54 12.14
CA LYS A 261 6.64 24.88 13.39
C LYS A 261 5.20 25.34 13.13
N ASP A 262 5.00 26.30 12.23
CA ASP A 262 3.67 26.82 11.83
C ASP A 262 2.73 25.69 11.36
N PHE A 263 3.26 24.77 10.54
CA PHE A 263 2.51 23.58 10.12
C PHE A 263 2.11 22.69 11.31
N LEU A 264 3.04 22.36 12.20
CA LEU A 264 2.76 21.47 13.34
C LEU A 264 1.80 22.11 14.36
N GLU A 265 1.94 23.41 14.63
CA GLU A 265 1.01 24.19 15.46
C GLU A 265 -0.40 24.16 14.87
N THR A 266 -0.51 24.39 13.56
CA THR A 266 -1.80 24.33 12.85
C THR A 266 -2.43 22.93 12.92
N VAL A 267 -1.64 21.87 12.78
CA VAL A 267 -2.12 20.48 12.89
C VAL A 267 -2.62 20.17 14.31
N GLU A 268 -1.88 20.59 15.34
CA GLU A 268 -2.29 20.37 16.74
C GLU A 268 -3.58 21.13 17.08
N LYS A 269 -3.69 22.37 16.62
CA LYS A 269 -4.89 23.19 16.78
C LYS A 269 -6.10 22.62 16.03
N ALA A 270 -5.90 22.15 14.79
CA ALA A 270 -6.97 21.56 13.98
C ALA A 270 -7.59 20.32 14.66
N LYS A 271 -6.82 19.52 15.39
CA LYS A 271 -7.30 18.30 16.06
C LYS A 271 -8.29 18.57 17.20
N THR A 272 -8.29 19.77 17.77
CA THR A 272 -9.15 20.14 18.90
C THR A 272 -10.14 21.26 18.56
N SER A 273 -10.01 21.87 17.38
CA SER A 273 -10.92 22.94 16.95
C SER A 273 -12.34 22.44 16.71
N THR A 274 -13.31 23.26 17.09
CA THR A 274 -14.75 23.07 16.81
C THR A 274 -15.29 24.11 15.82
N ASN A 275 -14.43 24.98 15.30
CA ASN A 275 -14.79 26.06 14.40
C ASN A 275 -14.54 25.66 12.94
N GLU A 276 -15.59 25.63 12.12
CA GLU A 276 -15.49 25.23 10.72
C GLU A 276 -14.59 26.17 9.88
N ASP A 277 -14.69 27.48 10.07
CA ASP A 277 -13.94 28.48 9.29
C ASP A 277 -12.43 28.39 9.56
N GLU A 278 -12.09 28.10 10.81
CA GLU A 278 -10.71 27.86 11.22
C GLU A 278 -10.15 26.61 10.53
N LEU A 279 -10.91 25.51 10.51
CA LEU A 279 -10.51 24.28 9.85
C LEU A 279 -10.40 24.44 8.33
N ILE A 280 -11.33 25.17 7.70
CA ILE A 280 -11.28 25.50 6.27
C ILE A 280 -10.01 26.30 5.95
N THR A 281 -9.68 27.29 6.79
CA THR A 281 -8.46 28.09 6.65
C THR A 281 -7.22 27.22 6.77
N ALA A 282 -7.17 26.33 7.78
CA ALA A 282 -6.07 25.41 7.99
C ALA A 282 -5.89 24.44 6.81
N ILE A 283 -6.98 23.89 6.27
CA ILE A 283 -6.95 23.01 5.08
C ILE A 283 -6.36 23.75 3.88
N ARG A 284 -6.79 24.99 3.62
CA ARG A 284 -6.28 25.77 2.49
C ARG A 284 -4.82 26.18 2.65
N GLN A 285 -4.41 26.55 3.86
CA GLN A 285 -3.05 27.06 4.14
C GLN A 285 -1.98 25.96 4.12
N HIS A 286 -2.32 24.76 4.63
CA HIS A 286 -1.36 23.67 4.85
C HIS A 286 -1.71 22.35 4.15
N HIS A 287 -2.77 22.34 3.33
CA HIS A 287 -3.26 21.14 2.65
C HIS A 287 -3.55 20.00 3.63
N LEU A 288 -4.16 20.34 4.78
CA LEU A 288 -4.55 19.34 5.76
C LEU A 288 -5.55 18.35 5.15
N VAL A 289 -5.39 17.09 5.52
CA VAL A 289 -6.24 16.00 5.04
C VAL A 289 -7.25 15.58 6.10
N ARG A 290 -8.18 14.71 5.70
CA ARG A 290 -9.22 14.14 6.56
C ARG A 290 -8.67 13.60 7.89
N GLU A 291 -7.51 12.95 7.90
CA GLU A 291 -6.89 12.39 9.11
C GLU A 291 -6.52 13.45 10.17
N HIS A 292 -6.42 14.73 9.80
CA HIS A 292 -6.16 15.82 10.74
C HIS A 292 -7.45 16.41 11.33
N MET A 293 -8.61 16.06 10.77
CA MET A 293 -9.89 16.65 11.17
C MET A 293 -10.50 15.92 12.37
N PRO A 294 -11.10 16.65 13.33
CA PRO A 294 -11.87 16.07 14.41
C PRO A 294 -13.08 15.27 13.87
N THR A 295 -13.37 14.12 14.49
CA THR A 295 -14.44 13.21 14.01
C THR A 295 -15.81 13.88 13.92
N ASN A 296 -16.14 14.76 14.87
CA ASN A 296 -17.38 15.52 14.92
C ASN A 296 -17.52 16.50 13.73
N MET A 297 -16.40 16.98 13.19
CA MET A 297 -16.36 17.92 12.05
C MET A 297 -16.51 17.20 10.70
N LEU A 298 -16.37 15.87 10.65
CA LEU A 298 -16.51 15.07 9.44
C LEU A 298 -17.96 14.86 8.96
N ASN A 299 -18.94 15.54 9.57
CA ASN A 299 -20.31 15.62 9.06
C ASN A 299 -20.58 16.94 8.31
N SER A 300 -19.63 17.88 8.31
CA SER A 300 -19.83 19.17 7.67
C SER A 300 -19.57 19.14 6.16
N LYS A 301 -20.56 19.56 5.37
CA LYS A 301 -20.48 19.64 3.90
C LYS A 301 -19.45 20.68 3.45
N SER A 302 -19.29 21.78 4.19
CA SER A 302 -18.32 22.85 3.89
C SER A 302 -16.88 22.32 3.97
N ILE A 303 -16.55 21.62 5.05
CA ILE A 303 -15.24 21.02 5.28
C ILE A 303 -14.91 19.98 4.20
N TRP A 304 -15.85 19.07 3.90
CA TRP A 304 -15.62 18.06 2.87
C TRP A 304 -15.47 18.66 1.46
N SER A 305 -16.19 19.74 1.14
CA SER A 305 -16.03 20.45 -0.12
C SER A 305 -14.60 20.96 -0.30
N VAL A 306 -14.02 21.56 0.75
CA VAL A 306 -12.65 22.08 0.71
C VAL A 306 -11.62 20.95 0.71
N LEU A 307 -11.84 19.89 1.49
CA LEU A 307 -10.99 18.69 1.45
C LEU A 307 -10.93 18.08 0.05
N LEU A 308 -12.07 18.03 -0.66
CA LEU A 308 -12.19 17.42 -1.99
C LEU A 308 -11.33 18.14 -3.05
N GLU A 309 -11.09 19.44 -2.91
CA GLU A 309 -10.29 20.24 -3.86
C GLU A 309 -8.91 19.63 -4.12
N LYS A 310 -8.26 19.11 -3.08
CA LYS A 310 -6.90 18.54 -3.11
C LYS A 310 -6.82 17.09 -2.65
N MET A 311 -7.95 16.43 -2.42
CA MET A 311 -8.00 15.06 -1.92
C MET A 311 -7.30 14.08 -2.88
N PRO A 312 -6.38 13.22 -2.41
CA PRO A 312 -5.79 12.15 -3.23
C PRO A 312 -6.85 11.17 -3.76
N LEU A 313 -6.62 10.60 -4.94
CA LEU A 313 -7.65 9.81 -5.65
C LEU A 313 -8.07 8.55 -4.85
N THR A 314 -7.10 7.86 -4.23
CA THR A 314 -7.36 6.73 -3.33
C THR A 314 -8.22 7.10 -2.13
N ALA A 315 -8.06 8.31 -1.58
CA ALA A 315 -8.86 8.80 -0.47
C ALA A 315 -10.27 9.19 -0.94
N MET A 316 -10.39 9.82 -2.11
CA MET A 316 -11.66 10.18 -2.73
C MET A 316 -12.54 8.94 -2.96
N ILE A 317 -12.00 7.92 -3.64
CA ILE A 317 -12.69 6.66 -3.94
C ILE A 317 -13.22 5.98 -2.67
N ARG A 318 -12.42 5.96 -1.59
CA ARG A 318 -12.79 5.32 -0.32
C ARG A 318 -13.91 6.06 0.42
N ASN A 319 -14.07 7.36 0.17
CA ASN A 319 -15.01 8.22 0.91
C ASN A 319 -16.26 8.60 0.10
N LEU A 320 -16.47 8.03 -1.10
CA LEU A 320 -17.65 8.32 -1.93
C LEU A 320 -18.97 8.12 -1.16
N GLY A 321 -19.10 7.01 -0.44
CA GLY A 321 -20.30 6.75 0.37
C GLY A 321 -20.52 7.80 1.47
N LYS A 322 -19.45 8.27 2.13
CA LYS A 322 -19.55 9.33 3.16
C LYS A 322 -19.91 10.68 2.54
N MET A 323 -19.31 11.04 1.40
CA MET A 323 -19.64 12.28 0.71
C MET A 323 -21.08 12.28 0.16
N SER A 324 -21.60 11.12 -0.28
CA SER A 324 -23.01 10.98 -0.65
C SER A 324 -23.95 11.04 0.55
N GLU A 325 -23.57 10.49 1.71
CA GLU A 325 -24.41 10.51 2.92
C GLU A 325 -24.62 11.93 3.47
N ILE A 326 -23.60 12.79 3.39
CA ILE A 326 -23.72 14.21 3.80
C ILE A 326 -24.29 15.11 2.70
N ASP A 327 -24.86 14.53 1.65
CA ASP A 327 -25.44 15.25 0.49
C ASP A 327 -24.43 16.14 -0.26
N LEU A 328 -23.12 15.86 -0.19
CA LEU A 328 -22.12 16.61 -0.97
C LEU A 328 -22.20 16.25 -2.46
N LEU A 329 -22.45 14.98 -2.76
CA LEU A 329 -22.56 14.45 -4.14
C LEU A 329 -24.03 14.41 -4.62
N SER A 330 -24.79 15.47 -4.33
CA SER A 330 -26.14 15.64 -4.85
C SER A 330 -26.13 15.87 -6.37
N GLU A 331 -27.26 15.61 -7.02
CA GLU A 331 -27.37 15.64 -8.48
C GLU A 331 -26.95 17.01 -9.05
N ASN A 332 -26.04 16.97 -10.02
CA ASN A 332 -25.47 18.15 -10.70
C ASN A 332 -24.65 19.10 -9.82
N SER A 333 -24.29 18.69 -8.60
CA SER A 333 -23.42 19.49 -7.74
C SER A 333 -22.01 19.61 -8.33
N ASP A 334 -21.31 20.70 -8.00
CA ASP A 334 -19.92 20.90 -8.46
C ASP A 334 -18.97 19.83 -7.90
N ALA A 335 -19.26 19.32 -6.71
CA ALA A 335 -18.51 18.23 -6.11
C ALA A 335 -18.72 16.90 -6.87
N GLU A 336 -19.95 16.59 -7.30
CA GLU A 336 -20.25 15.42 -8.13
C GLU A 336 -19.49 15.51 -9.45
N LYS A 337 -19.59 16.64 -10.17
CA LYS A 337 -18.90 16.87 -11.44
C LYS A 337 -17.38 16.69 -11.29
N ARG A 338 -16.79 17.27 -10.24
CA ARG A 338 -15.35 17.13 -9.94
C ARG A 338 -14.95 15.68 -9.70
N VAL A 339 -15.74 14.93 -8.94
CA VAL A 339 -15.48 13.50 -8.69
C VAL A 339 -15.53 12.72 -9.99
N VAL A 340 -16.56 12.92 -10.81
CA VAL A 340 -16.75 12.24 -12.10
C VAL A 340 -15.58 12.54 -13.04
N GLU A 341 -15.19 13.80 -13.19
CA GLU A 341 -14.07 14.22 -14.03
C GLU A 341 -12.76 13.52 -13.62
N ARG A 342 -12.47 13.50 -12.31
CA ARG A 342 -11.25 12.88 -11.79
C ARG A 342 -11.24 11.37 -11.93
N LEU A 343 -12.39 10.70 -11.78
CA LEU A 343 -12.50 9.26 -12.00
C LEU A 343 -12.31 8.87 -13.47
N LYS A 344 -12.69 9.74 -14.41
CA LYS A 344 -12.51 9.51 -15.85
C LYS A 344 -11.12 9.92 -16.37
N ASN A 345 -10.27 10.51 -15.54
CA ASN A 345 -8.94 10.94 -15.94
C ASN A 345 -7.94 9.78 -15.84
N ARG A 346 -7.58 9.21 -17.00
CA ARG A 346 -6.63 8.10 -17.12
C ARG A 346 -5.25 8.41 -16.55
N GLU A 347 -4.72 9.60 -16.83
CA GLU A 347 -3.38 10.00 -16.38
C GLU A 347 -3.33 10.09 -14.85
N GLN A 348 -4.37 10.66 -14.24
CA GLN A 348 -4.49 10.70 -12.78
C GLN A 348 -4.60 9.29 -12.19
N LEU A 349 -5.43 8.40 -12.76
CA LEU A 349 -5.55 7.02 -12.30
C LEU A 349 -4.21 6.26 -12.34
N GLN A 350 -3.44 6.44 -13.43
CA GLN A 350 -2.14 5.79 -13.61
C GLN A 350 -1.07 6.35 -12.67
N ARG A 351 -0.98 7.68 -12.56
CA ARG A 351 -0.02 8.34 -11.65
C ARG A 351 -0.31 8.01 -10.18
N ALA A 352 -1.59 7.94 -9.82
CA ALA A 352 -2.06 7.51 -8.50
C ALA A 352 -1.88 6.00 -8.23
N ARG A 353 -1.47 5.23 -9.24
CA ARG A 353 -1.32 3.77 -9.19
C ARG A 353 -2.57 3.08 -8.62
N ILE A 354 -3.75 3.55 -9.01
CA ILE A 354 -5.02 2.95 -8.54
C ILE A 354 -5.17 1.59 -9.19
N HIS A 355 -5.10 0.55 -8.36
CA HIS A 355 -5.29 -0.82 -8.81
C HIS A 355 -6.76 -1.06 -9.24
N PRO A 356 -7.03 -1.72 -10.38
CA PRO A 356 -8.40 -1.98 -10.86
C PRO A 356 -9.31 -2.67 -9.83
N PHE A 357 -8.77 -3.64 -9.09
CA PHE A 357 -9.50 -4.29 -8.00
C PHE A 357 -10.02 -3.31 -6.94
N ASN A 358 -9.27 -2.24 -6.63
CA ASN A 358 -9.71 -1.26 -5.63
C ASN A 358 -10.90 -0.43 -6.15
N ILE A 359 -10.95 -0.18 -7.46
CA ILE A 359 -12.09 0.47 -8.12
C ILE A 359 -13.29 -0.47 -8.14
N LEU A 360 -13.08 -1.76 -8.45
CA LEU A 360 -14.14 -2.76 -8.43
C LEU A 360 -14.76 -2.90 -7.04
N VAL A 361 -13.95 -2.99 -5.99
CA VAL A 361 -14.44 -3.02 -4.60
C VAL A 361 -15.21 -1.73 -4.28
N ALA A 362 -14.70 -0.57 -4.69
CA ALA A 362 -15.38 0.70 -4.47
C ALA A 362 -16.72 0.79 -5.22
N LEU A 363 -16.78 0.32 -6.46
CA LEU A 363 -17.98 0.24 -7.28
C LEU A 363 -19.04 -0.64 -6.63
N GLU A 364 -18.69 -1.88 -6.29
CA GLU A 364 -19.62 -2.83 -5.68
C GLU A 364 -20.08 -2.37 -4.29
N THR A 365 -19.23 -1.68 -3.54
CA THR A 365 -19.61 -1.07 -2.27
C THR A 365 -20.54 0.12 -2.47
N TYR A 366 -20.22 1.02 -3.40
CA TYR A 366 -21.01 2.23 -3.65
C TYR A 366 -22.41 1.92 -4.17
N LYS A 367 -22.53 0.92 -5.07
CA LYS A 367 -23.80 0.42 -5.62
C LYS A 367 -24.79 -0.08 -4.56
N GLN A 368 -24.31 -0.57 -3.42
CA GLN A 368 -25.17 -1.08 -2.35
C GLN A 368 -25.90 0.02 -1.58
N GLY A 369 -25.47 1.29 -1.67
CA GLY A 369 -26.09 2.40 -0.94
C GLY A 369 -25.89 2.36 0.58
N LYS A 370 -25.03 1.47 1.09
CA LYS A 370 -24.77 1.31 2.52
C LYS A 370 -23.37 0.78 2.81
N GLY A 371 -22.82 1.15 3.96
CA GLY A 371 -21.55 0.64 4.44
C GLY A 371 -21.68 -0.78 5.00
N PHE A 372 -20.63 -1.59 4.89
CA PHE A 372 -20.57 -2.92 5.51
C PHE A 372 -20.55 -2.87 7.04
N LYS A 373 -20.00 -1.80 7.60
CA LYS A 373 -19.87 -1.58 9.04
C LYS A 373 -20.57 -0.28 9.43
N GLY A 374 -21.33 -0.33 10.52
CA GLY A 374 -22.03 0.83 11.07
C GLY A 374 -23.39 1.10 10.42
N LYS A 375 -23.85 2.34 10.54
CA LYS A 375 -25.19 2.79 10.11
C LYS A 375 -25.17 3.68 8.85
N LEU A 376 -24.01 3.79 8.19
CA LEU A 376 -23.83 4.68 7.04
C LEU A 376 -24.68 4.18 5.86
N GLN A 377 -25.58 5.03 5.36
CA GLN A 377 -26.44 4.79 4.20
C GLN A 377 -26.45 6.04 3.33
N TRP A 378 -26.56 5.87 2.02
CA TRP A 378 -26.56 6.97 1.06
C TRP A 378 -27.41 6.67 -0.16
N GLN A 379 -27.84 7.72 -0.85
CA GLN A 379 -28.42 7.61 -2.17
C GLN A 379 -27.31 7.45 -3.21
N VAL A 380 -27.46 6.48 -4.11
CA VAL A 380 -26.44 6.15 -5.12
C VAL A 380 -26.54 7.13 -6.28
N SER A 381 -25.52 7.96 -6.47
CA SER A 381 -25.42 8.79 -7.68
C SER A 381 -25.15 7.90 -8.89
N LYS A 382 -26.01 8.02 -9.91
CA LYS A 382 -25.83 7.35 -11.19
C LYS A 382 -24.53 7.79 -11.88
N GLN A 383 -24.21 9.09 -11.86
CA GLN A 383 -23.02 9.62 -12.52
C GLN A 383 -21.74 9.10 -11.89
N VAL A 384 -21.67 9.03 -10.56
CA VAL A 384 -20.51 8.48 -9.83
C VAL A 384 -20.37 6.98 -10.08
N LYS A 385 -21.49 6.24 -10.08
CA LYS A 385 -21.50 4.80 -10.38
C LYS A 385 -20.96 4.51 -11.78
N ASP A 386 -21.47 5.23 -12.79
CA ASP A 386 -21.06 5.07 -14.19
C ASP A 386 -19.58 5.50 -14.38
N ALA A 387 -19.13 6.54 -13.67
CA ALA A 387 -17.72 6.96 -13.68
C ALA A 387 -16.78 5.94 -13.04
N LEU A 388 -17.18 5.27 -11.96
CA LEU A 388 -16.41 4.16 -11.38
C LEU A 388 -16.31 2.96 -12.31
N GLU A 389 -17.40 2.64 -13.05
CA GLU A 389 -17.38 1.60 -14.07
C GLU A 389 -16.37 1.92 -15.18
N GLU A 390 -16.35 3.16 -15.67
CA GLU A 390 -15.37 3.60 -16.66
C GLU A 390 -13.94 3.60 -16.11
N ALA A 391 -13.74 4.11 -14.90
CA ALA A 391 -12.46 4.15 -14.20
C ALA A 391 -11.85 2.75 -14.04
N PHE A 392 -12.67 1.73 -13.80
CA PHE A 392 -12.22 0.34 -13.71
C PHE A 392 -11.46 -0.07 -14.98
N TYR A 393 -12.00 0.21 -16.15
CA TYR A 393 -11.32 -0.12 -17.42
C TYR A 393 -10.10 0.77 -17.69
N LEU A 394 -10.18 2.06 -17.35
CA LEU A 394 -9.06 3.00 -17.53
C LEU A 394 -7.86 2.68 -16.63
N SER A 395 -8.10 2.05 -15.46
CA SER A 395 -7.07 1.70 -14.49
C SER A 395 -6.20 0.52 -14.91
N PHE A 396 -6.64 -0.29 -15.88
CA PHE A 396 -5.75 -1.29 -16.45
C PHE A 396 -4.63 -0.58 -17.23
N LYS A 397 -3.39 -0.98 -16.95
CA LYS A 397 -2.24 -0.57 -17.76
C LYS A 397 -2.57 -0.87 -19.23
N TYR A 398 -2.19 0.01 -20.15
CA TYR A 398 -2.45 -0.20 -21.57
C TYR A 398 -1.94 -1.58 -21.98
N VAL A 399 -2.88 -2.49 -22.25
CA VAL A 399 -2.58 -3.83 -22.74
C VAL A 399 -2.62 -3.71 -24.26
N LYS A 400 -1.45 -3.87 -24.89
CA LYS A 400 -1.38 -3.92 -26.34
C LYS A 400 -2.10 -5.19 -26.80
N PRO A 401 -3.12 -5.10 -27.68
CA PRO A 401 -3.79 -6.29 -28.17
C PRO A 401 -2.81 -7.16 -28.94
N THR A 402 -2.93 -8.47 -28.76
CA THR A 402 -2.21 -9.46 -29.55
C THR A 402 -2.90 -9.71 -30.89
N ASN A 403 -4.19 -9.36 -31.01
CA ASN A 403 -5.07 -9.63 -32.14
C ASN A 403 -5.27 -11.12 -32.43
N GLN A 404 -5.06 -11.98 -31.42
CA GLN A 404 -5.35 -13.40 -31.52
C GLN A 404 -6.82 -13.70 -31.17
N ARG A 405 -7.23 -14.95 -31.41
CA ARG A 405 -8.56 -15.44 -31.08
C ARG A 405 -8.53 -16.04 -29.67
N TYR A 406 -9.31 -15.46 -28.77
CA TYR A 406 -9.42 -15.89 -27.38
C TYR A 406 -10.77 -16.56 -27.11
N LEU A 407 -10.74 -17.70 -26.44
CA LEU A 407 -11.90 -18.31 -25.79
C LEU A 407 -11.68 -18.23 -24.28
N LEU A 408 -12.56 -17.53 -23.57
CA LEU A 408 -12.47 -17.30 -22.15
C LEU A 408 -13.54 -18.14 -21.45
N GLY A 409 -13.14 -19.27 -20.86
CA GLY A 409 -14.02 -20.08 -20.04
C GLY A 409 -14.06 -19.54 -18.62
N LEU A 410 -15.24 -19.14 -18.15
CA LEU A 410 -15.43 -18.68 -16.78
C LEU A 410 -15.93 -19.83 -15.90
N ASP A 411 -15.22 -20.10 -14.81
CA ASP A 411 -15.73 -21.01 -13.78
C ASP A 411 -16.86 -20.33 -13.01
N VAL A 412 -18.05 -20.91 -13.09
CA VAL A 412 -19.27 -20.47 -12.41
C VAL A 412 -19.77 -21.52 -11.40
N SER A 413 -18.91 -22.48 -11.04
CA SER A 413 -19.20 -23.49 -10.03
C SER A 413 -19.48 -22.88 -8.66
N GLY A 414 -20.10 -23.67 -7.76
CA GLY A 414 -20.48 -23.20 -6.42
C GLY A 414 -19.30 -22.63 -5.61
N SER A 415 -18.09 -23.18 -5.79
CA SER A 415 -16.88 -22.65 -5.14
C SER A 415 -16.54 -21.21 -5.55
N MET A 416 -16.97 -20.77 -6.73
CA MET A 416 -16.74 -19.41 -7.23
C MET A 416 -17.70 -18.37 -6.61
N SER A 417 -18.80 -18.83 -6.04
CA SER A 417 -19.71 -18.00 -5.24
C SER A 417 -19.34 -17.98 -3.75
N GLY A 418 -18.42 -18.85 -3.33
CA GLY A 418 -17.95 -18.95 -1.96
C GLY A 418 -16.71 -18.09 -1.68
N GLY A 419 -16.64 -17.55 -0.47
CA GLY A 419 -15.51 -16.73 -0.01
C GLY A 419 -15.48 -15.32 -0.60
N THR A 420 -14.40 -14.60 -0.33
CA THR A 420 -14.20 -13.22 -0.79
C THR A 420 -12.79 -13.07 -1.32
N ILE A 421 -12.59 -12.34 -2.42
CA ILE A 421 -11.23 -12.07 -2.90
C ILE A 421 -10.58 -11.03 -1.99
N ASN A 422 -9.35 -11.30 -1.53
CA ASN A 422 -8.57 -10.35 -0.72
C ASN A 422 -9.38 -9.83 0.48
N GLY A 423 -10.17 -10.67 1.16
CA GLY A 423 -11.02 -10.27 2.29
C GLY A 423 -12.02 -9.14 2.00
N SER A 424 -12.38 -8.91 0.72
CA SER A 424 -13.28 -7.82 0.31
C SER A 424 -14.71 -8.34 0.21
N PRO A 425 -15.62 -7.99 1.15
CA PRO A 425 -16.95 -8.61 1.23
C PRO A 425 -17.83 -8.41 -0.01
N SER A 426 -17.56 -7.37 -0.79
CA SER A 426 -18.32 -7.01 -1.99
C SER A 426 -17.96 -7.83 -3.23
N VAL A 427 -16.87 -8.62 -3.21
CA VAL A 427 -16.32 -9.23 -4.43
C VAL A 427 -16.02 -10.72 -4.22
N THR A 428 -16.82 -11.56 -4.86
CA THR A 428 -16.62 -13.02 -4.92
C THR A 428 -15.62 -13.42 -6.01
N PRO A 429 -15.07 -14.65 -5.98
CA PRO A 429 -14.27 -15.19 -7.08
C PRO A 429 -14.94 -15.12 -8.46
N ALA A 430 -16.26 -15.37 -8.53
CA ALA A 430 -17.05 -15.22 -9.76
C ALA A 430 -17.04 -13.78 -10.29
N VAL A 431 -17.28 -12.79 -9.41
CA VAL A 431 -17.25 -11.37 -9.81
C VAL A 431 -15.85 -10.95 -10.26
N GLY A 432 -14.81 -11.32 -9.51
CA GLY A 432 -13.44 -10.99 -9.85
C GLY A 432 -12.96 -11.63 -11.17
N SER A 433 -13.30 -12.90 -11.41
CA SER A 433 -12.96 -13.59 -12.66
C SER A 433 -13.70 -12.99 -13.87
N CYS A 434 -14.98 -12.65 -13.72
CA CYS A 434 -15.74 -11.92 -14.73
C CYS A 434 -15.12 -10.55 -15.02
N ALA A 435 -14.73 -9.81 -13.97
CA ALA A 435 -14.09 -8.50 -14.12
C ALA A 435 -12.77 -8.61 -14.91
N MET A 436 -11.93 -9.62 -14.64
CA MET A 436 -10.71 -9.88 -15.40
C MET A 436 -11.00 -10.32 -16.85
N CYS A 437 -12.03 -11.14 -17.05
CA CYS A 437 -12.47 -11.57 -18.38
C CYS A 437 -12.87 -10.38 -19.25
N MET A 438 -13.61 -9.42 -18.68
CA MET A 438 -14.03 -8.20 -19.37
C MET A 438 -12.85 -7.34 -19.86
N VAL A 439 -11.68 -7.41 -19.22
CA VAL A 439 -10.48 -6.72 -19.69
C VAL A 439 -10.02 -7.29 -21.01
N THR A 440 -9.90 -8.62 -21.10
CA THR A 440 -9.50 -9.29 -22.33
C THR A 440 -10.55 -9.07 -23.42
N VAL A 441 -11.84 -9.18 -23.10
CA VAL A 441 -12.94 -8.94 -24.05
C VAL A 441 -12.92 -7.53 -24.62
N ARG A 442 -12.58 -6.51 -23.81
CA ARG A 442 -12.49 -5.13 -24.28
C ARG A 442 -11.18 -4.78 -24.97
N THR A 443 -10.13 -5.57 -24.76
CA THR A 443 -8.81 -5.33 -25.36
C THR A 443 -8.67 -6.05 -26.69
N GLU A 444 -9.08 -7.32 -26.75
CA GLU A 444 -8.88 -8.18 -27.91
C GLU A 444 -10.10 -8.14 -28.84
N PRO A 445 -9.91 -7.86 -30.15
CA PRO A 445 -11.03 -7.77 -31.09
C PRO A 445 -11.74 -9.11 -31.31
N TYR A 446 -11.08 -10.24 -31.02
CA TYR A 446 -11.60 -11.59 -31.25
C TYR A 446 -11.63 -12.42 -29.95
N ALA A 447 -12.36 -11.94 -28.94
CA ALA A 447 -12.56 -12.66 -27.69
C ALA A 447 -14.02 -13.12 -27.52
N LYS A 448 -14.22 -14.40 -27.19
CA LYS A 448 -15.53 -14.96 -26.84
C LYS A 448 -15.50 -15.51 -25.43
N VAL A 449 -16.54 -15.21 -24.65
CA VAL A 449 -16.77 -15.82 -23.33
C VAL A 449 -17.63 -17.07 -23.52
N SER A 450 -17.24 -18.16 -22.88
CA SER A 450 -17.96 -19.45 -22.91
C SER A 450 -18.33 -19.93 -21.53
#